data_AF-A0A852N897-F1
#
_entry.id   AF-A0A852N897-F1
#
_cell.length_a   1.000
_cell.length_b   1.000
_cell.length_c   1.000
_cell.angle_alpha   90.00
_cell.angle_beta   90.00
_cell.angle_gamma   90.00
#
_symmetry.space_group_name_H-M   'P 1'
#
loop_
_entity.id
_entity.type
_entity.pdbx_description
1 polymer ?
#
loop_
_entity_poly.entity_id
_entity_poly.type
_entity_poly.pdbx_seq_one_letter_code
_entity_poly.pdbx_strand_id
1 'polypeptide(L)'
;QGQEKLSCNPKKENGTHVVLCELGNPMKAGARITVDMELSVSGLEDTEDAITFQLQLRSKNSPSPTNASVTVTVPVEAQAEMELRGNSLPVTTVLPTSWHWVEGSRRLDDHGIKVEHVYELHNKGPSTVSGVTLRLAIPQQLSDHVLLYLLELGTEGGMNCTHHPTLNPAQV
;
A
#
# COMPACT_ATOMS: atom_id res chain seq x y z
N GLN A 1 20.06 -35.83 -1.00
CA GLN A 1 20.72 -35.89 -2.32
C GLN A 1 21.03 -34.45 -2.70
N GLY A 2 22.29 -34.11 -2.94
CA GLY A 2 22.69 -32.72 -3.23
C GLY A 2 22.14 -32.30 -4.58
N GLN A 3 21.31 -31.26 -4.62
CA GLN A 3 20.89 -30.63 -5.86
C GLN A 3 22.11 -29.91 -6.43
N GLU A 4 22.69 -30.42 -7.51
CA GLU A 4 23.79 -29.74 -8.19
C GLU A 4 23.31 -28.36 -8.64
N LYS A 5 23.98 -27.30 -8.15
CA LYS A 5 23.65 -25.93 -8.50
C LYS A 5 24.04 -25.71 -9.96
N LEU A 6 23.04 -25.42 -10.79
CA LEU A 6 23.26 -25.12 -12.19
C LEU A 6 23.98 -23.76 -12.35
N SER A 7 24.90 -23.67 -13.31
CA SER A 7 25.59 -22.42 -13.62
C SER A 7 24.67 -21.53 -14.44
N CYS A 8 24.10 -20.51 -13.81
CA CYS A 8 23.20 -19.55 -14.42
C CYS A 8 23.74 -18.13 -14.30
N ASN A 9 23.77 -17.40 -15.42
CA ASN A 9 24.31 -16.05 -15.51
C ASN A 9 23.25 -15.09 -16.07
N PRO A 10 22.88 -14.02 -15.34
CA PRO A 10 22.01 -12.99 -15.88
C PRO A 10 22.76 -12.17 -16.93
N LYS A 11 22.08 -11.86 -18.03
CA LYS A 11 22.58 -11.06 -19.15
C LYS A 11 21.48 -10.08 -19.58
N LYS A 12 21.87 -8.84 -19.85
CA LYS A 12 20.98 -7.88 -20.51
C LYS A 12 21.29 -7.87 -22.00
N GLU A 13 20.30 -8.20 -22.82
CA GLU A 13 20.45 -8.28 -24.29
C GLU A 13 19.29 -7.53 -24.94
N ASN A 14 19.61 -6.54 -25.78
CA ASN A 14 18.62 -5.73 -26.50
C ASN A 14 17.54 -5.11 -25.59
N GLY A 15 17.91 -4.68 -24.39
CA GLY A 15 16.98 -4.11 -23.40
C GLY A 15 16.18 -5.15 -22.59
N THR A 16 16.24 -6.43 -22.96
CA THR A 16 15.60 -7.54 -22.22
C THR A 16 16.55 -8.15 -21.21
N HIS A 17 16.02 -8.55 -20.04
CA HIS A 17 16.78 -9.32 -19.04
C HIS A 17 16.60 -10.81 -19.34
N VAL A 18 17.70 -11.51 -19.54
CA VAL A 18 17.74 -12.94 -19.88
C VAL A 18 18.63 -13.66 -18.86
N VAL A 19 18.20 -14.83 -18.39
CA VAL A 19 19.05 -15.69 -17.56
C VAL A 19 19.51 -16.86 -18.42
N LEU A 20 20.84 -17.02 -18.57
CA LEU A 20 21.45 -18.09 -19.35
C LEU A 20 21.99 -19.16 -18.41
N CYS A 21 21.44 -20.37 -18.54
CA CYS A 21 21.75 -21.51 -17.69
C CYS A 21 22.47 -22.61 -18.50
N GLU A 22 23.62 -23.08 -18.03
CA GLU A 22 24.40 -24.12 -18.69
C GLU A 22 23.88 -25.52 -18.31
N LEU A 23 23.33 -26.23 -19.29
CA LEU A 23 22.75 -27.58 -19.11
C LEU A 23 23.76 -28.72 -19.38
N GLY A 24 24.98 -28.39 -19.78
CA GLY A 24 26.06 -29.34 -20.06
C GLY A 24 26.68 -29.16 -21.46
N ASN A 25 27.98 -29.44 -21.57
CA ASN A 25 28.74 -29.35 -22.83
C ASN A 25 29.55 -30.64 -23.08
N PRO A 26 29.00 -31.65 -23.79
CA PRO A 26 27.63 -31.71 -24.33
C PRO A 26 26.61 -32.22 -23.29
N MET A 27 25.35 -31.83 -23.45
CA MET A 27 24.22 -32.49 -22.78
C MET A 27 24.01 -33.88 -23.42
N LYS A 28 24.11 -34.96 -22.62
CA LYS A 28 24.04 -36.34 -23.12
C LYS A 28 22.63 -36.70 -23.63
N ALA A 29 22.57 -37.59 -24.62
CA ALA A 29 21.30 -38.10 -25.14
C ALA A 29 20.48 -38.78 -24.03
N GLY A 30 19.18 -38.50 -23.96
CA GLY A 30 18.28 -39.02 -22.94
C GLY A 30 18.41 -38.36 -21.56
N ALA A 31 19.27 -37.36 -21.39
CA ALA A 31 19.37 -36.61 -20.14
C ALA A 31 18.07 -35.84 -19.86
N ARG A 32 17.59 -35.91 -18.62
CA ARG A 32 16.46 -35.13 -18.11
C ARG A 32 16.97 -34.31 -16.94
N ILE A 33 16.88 -32.98 -17.07
CA ILE A 33 17.35 -32.03 -16.07
C ILE A 33 16.13 -31.25 -15.60
N THR A 34 15.89 -31.24 -14.29
CA THR A 34 14.91 -30.38 -13.66
C THR A 34 15.63 -29.14 -13.14
N VAL A 35 15.12 -27.96 -13.48
CA VAL A 35 15.70 -26.68 -13.04
C VAL A 35 14.61 -25.94 -12.28
N ASP A 36 14.88 -25.68 -11.01
CA ASP A 36 14.07 -24.80 -10.18
C ASP A 36 14.71 -23.41 -10.20
N MET A 37 13.92 -22.40 -10.55
CA MET A 37 14.40 -21.02 -10.68
C MET A 37 13.58 -20.11 -9.79
N GLU A 38 14.24 -19.45 -8.85
CA GLU A 38 13.64 -18.40 -8.03
C GLU A 38 13.89 -17.05 -8.69
N LEU A 39 12.82 -16.29 -8.88
CA LEU A 39 12.84 -14.96 -9.52
C LEU A 39 12.13 -13.97 -8.60
N SER A 40 12.76 -12.82 -8.40
CA SER A 40 12.12 -11.66 -7.77
C SER A 40 11.81 -10.64 -8.86
N VAL A 41 10.54 -10.29 -9.00
CA VAL A 41 10.05 -9.34 -9.99
C VAL A 41 9.56 -8.09 -9.26
N SER A 42 10.01 -6.93 -9.71
CA SER A 42 9.64 -5.62 -9.15
C SER A 42 9.15 -4.69 -10.25
N GLY A 43 8.52 -3.57 -9.87
CA GLY A 43 8.03 -2.57 -10.82
C GLY A 43 6.82 -3.02 -11.63
N LEU A 44 5.89 -3.74 -10.99
CA LEU A 44 4.66 -4.23 -11.63
C LEU A 44 3.58 -3.15 -11.79
N GLU A 45 3.88 -1.89 -11.48
CA GLU A 45 2.92 -0.77 -11.47
C GLU A 45 2.31 -0.50 -12.86
N ASP A 46 3.12 -0.65 -13.92
CA ASP A 46 2.71 -0.45 -15.32
C ASP A 46 2.49 -1.77 -16.08
N THR A 47 2.45 -2.90 -15.36
CA THR A 47 2.17 -4.19 -16.00
C THR A 47 0.67 -4.36 -16.18
N GLU A 48 0.25 -4.95 -17.30
CA GLU A 48 -1.12 -5.42 -17.46
C GLU A 48 -1.43 -6.55 -16.46
N ASP A 49 -2.52 -7.29 -16.68
CA ASP A 49 -3.01 -8.33 -15.78
C ASP A 49 -2.09 -9.58 -15.66
N ALA A 50 -0.95 -9.61 -16.37
CA ALA A 50 -0.02 -10.73 -16.33
C ALA A 50 1.43 -10.37 -16.75
N ILE A 51 2.39 -11.09 -16.19
CA ILE A 51 3.78 -11.14 -16.68
C ILE A 51 4.02 -12.41 -17.49
N THR A 52 4.91 -12.32 -18.48
CA THR A 52 5.22 -13.42 -19.38
C THR A 52 6.71 -13.76 -19.37
N PHE A 53 7.04 -15.02 -19.09
CA PHE A 53 8.38 -15.56 -19.17
C PHE A 53 8.52 -16.44 -20.41
N GLN A 54 9.58 -16.23 -21.19
CA GLN A 54 9.93 -17.09 -22.32
C GLN A 54 11.14 -17.95 -21.95
N LEU A 55 10.96 -19.27 -22.01
CA LEU A 55 11.99 -20.26 -21.77
C LEU A 55 12.38 -20.89 -23.11
N GLN A 56 13.67 -20.99 -23.39
CA GLN A 56 14.16 -21.57 -24.63
C GLN A 56 15.39 -22.46 -24.38
N LEU A 57 15.38 -23.67 -24.93
CA LEU A 57 16.60 -24.49 -25.02
C LEU A 57 17.37 -24.12 -26.30
N ARG A 58 18.67 -23.89 -26.15
CA ARG A 58 19.57 -23.57 -27.28
C ARG A 58 20.77 -24.51 -27.27
N SER A 59 21.17 -24.97 -28.45
CA SER A 59 22.41 -25.73 -28.64
C SER A 59 23.21 -25.13 -29.80
N LYS A 60 24.54 -25.36 -29.80
CA LYS A 60 25.43 -24.95 -30.90
C LYS A 60 25.50 -26.00 -32.03
N ASN A 61 24.68 -27.06 -31.98
CA ASN A 61 24.66 -28.08 -33.01
C ASN A 61 24.10 -27.51 -34.33
N SER A 62 24.58 -28.05 -35.45
CA SER A 62 24.03 -27.76 -36.78
C SER A 62 23.34 -29.01 -37.33
N PRO A 63 22.06 -28.94 -37.74
CA PRO A 63 21.18 -27.77 -37.68
C PRO A 63 20.74 -27.42 -36.25
N SER A 64 20.54 -26.12 -35.98
CA SER A 64 20.09 -25.66 -34.66
C SER A 64 18.65 -26.11 -34.41
N PRO A 65 18.34 -26.75 -33.27
CA PRO A 65 16.97 -27.01 -32.87
C PRO A 65 16.32 -25.68 -32.48
N THR A 66 15.67 -25.00 -33.43
CA THR A 66 15.03 -23.69 -33.23
C THR A 66 13.71 -23.72 -32.45
N ASN A 67 13.16 -24.90 -32.15
CA ASN A 67 11.71 -25.04 -31.93
C ASN A 67 11.28 -25.37 -30.48
N ALA A 68 12.19 -25.36 -29.49
CA ALA A 68 11.86 -25.67 -28.09
C ALA A 68 11.76 -24.40 -27.24
N SER A 69 10.80 -23.53 -27.55
CA SER A 69 10.43 -22.39 -26.72
C SER A 69 9.09 -22.63 -26.03
N VAL A 70 9.02 -22.31 -24.75
CA VAL A 70 7.79 -22.38 -23.95
C VAL A 70 7.55 -21.03 -23.30
N THR A 71 6.30 -20.60 -23.30
CA THR A 71 5.86 -19.37 -22.65
C THR A 71 5.09 -19.70 -21.39
N VAL A 72 5.44 -19.04 -20.29
CA VAL A 72 4.74 -19.14 -19.01
C VAL A 72 4.18 -17.76 -18.67
N THR A 73 2.86 -17.69 -18.54
CA THR A 73 2.15 -16.46 -18.17
C THR A 73 1.70 -16.57 -16.73
N VAL A 74 2.03 -15.58 -15.92
CA VAL A 74 1.68 -15.51 -14.49
C VAL A 74 0.78 -14.29 -14.29
N PRO A 75 -0.45 -14.47 -13.79
CA PRO A 75 -1.34 -13.34 -13.52
C PRO A 75 -0.78 -12.44 -12.43
N VAL A 76 -1.06 -11.15 -12.54
CA VAL A 76 -0.70 -10.13 -11.55
C VAL A 76 -1.99 -9.59 -10.95
N GLU A 77 -2.07 -9.60 -9.62
CA GLU A 77 -3.19 -9.04 -8.88
C GLU A 77 -2.70 -7.90 -7.99
N ALA A 78 -3.47 -6.80 -7.96
CA ALA A 78 -3.22 -5.69 -7.05
C ALA A 78 -3.80 -6.03 -5.67
N GLN A 79 -3.00 -5.86 -4.62
CA GLN A 79 -3.41 -6.07 -3.24
C GLN A 79 -3.08 -4.84 -2.42
N ALA A 80 -4.09 -4.26 -1.78
CA ALA A 80 -3.93 -3.18 -0.82
C ALA A 80 -4.57 -3.56 0.51
N GLU A 81 -3.98 -3.09 1.61
CA GLU A 81 -4.48 -3.31 2.96
C GLU A 81 -4.55 -1.97 3.67
N MET A 82 -5.74 -1.39 3.73
CA MET A 82 -5.95 -0.08 4.35
C MET A 82 -6.30 -0.24 5.82
N GLU A 83 -5.62 0.54 6.66
CA GLU A 83 -5.84 0.59 8.10
C GLU A 83 -6.18 2.02 8.52
N LEU A 84 -7.28 2.15 9.28
CA LEU A 84 -7.66 3.41 9.91
C LEU A 84 -7.37 3.31 11.41
N ARG A 85 -6.54 4.22 11.90
CA ARG A 85 -6.23 4.40 13.32
C ARG A 85 -6.79 5.73 13.81
N GLY A 86 -7.17 5.78 15.08
CA GLY A 86 -7.68 7.00 15.70
C GLY A 86 -7.23 7.09 17.15
N ASN A 87 -6.99 8.31 17.62
CA ASN A 87 -6.73 8.58 19.02
C ASN A 87 -7.43 9.87 19.48
N SER A 88 -7.68 9.96 20.79
CA SER A 88 -8.25 11.14 21.45
C SER A 88 -7.23 11.72 22.42
N LEU A 89 -7.07 13.04 22.40
CA LEU A 89 -6.18 13.78 23.28
C LEU A 89 -7.00 14.86 24.00
N PRO A 90 -7.26 14.70 25.32
CA PRO A 90 -6.88 13.57 26.16
C PRO A 90 -7.70 12.29 25.87
N VAL A 91 -7.18 11.14 26.30
CA VAL A 91 -7.87 9.84 26.18
C VAL A 91 -9.09 9.77 27.10
N THR A 92 -8.95 10.35 28.28
CA THR A 92 -10.02 10.47 29.28
C THR A 92 -9.92 11.83 29.94
N THR A 93 -11.06 12.43 30.28
CA THR A 93 -11.09 13.68 31.03
C THR A 93 -12.09 13.60 32.18
N VAL A 94 -11.80 14.32 33.25
CA VAL A 94 -12.70 14.49 34.40
C VAL A 94 -13.42 15.82 34.24
N LEU A 95 -14.74 15.77 34.13
CA LEU A 95 -15.55 16.98 34.06
C LEU A 95 -15.74 17.56 35.47
N PRO A 96 -15.65 18.88 35.65
CA PRO A 96 -15.97 19.50 36.93
C PRO A 96 -17.49 19.42 37.18
N THR A 97 -17.89 19.38 38.44
CA THR A 97 -19.30 19.30 38.87
C THR A 97 -20.12 20.53 38.49
N SER A 98 -19.45 21.65 38.18
CA SER A 98 -20.07 22.88 37.70
C SER A 98 -19.16 23.56 36.67
N TRP A 99 -19.72 23.91 35.52
CA TRP A 99 -19.07 24.70 34.48
C TRP A 99 -19.65 26.12 34.52
N HIS A 100 -18.81 27.14 34.74
CA HIS A 100 -19.24 28.53 34.73
C HIS A 100 -18.81 29.17 33.41
N TRP A 101 -19.76 29.35 32.51
CA TRP A 101 -19.50 30.04 31.25
C TRP A 101 -19.17 31.51 31.50
N VAL A 102 -18.10 32.01 30.88
CA VAL A 102 -17.72 33.42 30.94
C VAL A 102 -18.26 34.12 29.70
N GLU A 103 -19.32 34.91 29.88
CA GLU A 103 -19.97 35.61 28.79
C GLU A 103 -19.01 36.53 28.03
N GLY A 104 -18.96 36.36 26.71
CA GLY A 104 -18.10 37.16 25.82
C GLY A 104 -16.60 36.82 25.86
N SER A 105 -16.19 35.78 26.59
CA SER A 105 -14.78 35.35 26.56
C SER A 105 -14.41 34.72 25.22
N ARG A 106 -13.19 34.98 24.76
CA ARG A 106 -12.56 34.31 23.60
C ARG A 106 -11.52 33.26 24.00
N ARG A 107 -11.36 33.02 25.31
CA ARG A 107 -10.40 32.02 25.80
C ARG A 107 -11.05 30.65 25.71
N LEU A 108 -10.45 29.72 24.97
CA LEU A 108 -10.98 28.37 24.78
C LEU A 108 -11.26 27.64 26.10
N ASP A 109 -10.38 27.84 27.09
CA ASP A 109 -10.50 27.23 28.43
C ASP A 109 -11.75 27.70 29.19
N ASP A 110 -12.36 28.83 28.80
CA ASP A 110 -13.60 29.34 29.39
C ASP A 110 -14.85 28.71 28.74
N HIS A 111 -14.70 27.88 27.69
CA HIS A 111 -15.79 27.24 26.93
C HIS A 111 -15.79 25.71 26.95
N GLY A 112 -14.64 25.08 27.16
CA GLY A 112 -14.59 23.64 27.34
C GLY A 112 -13.23 23.13 27.76
N ILE A 113 -13.13 21.81 27.86
CA ILE A 113 -11.84 21.13 27.80
C ILE A 113 -11.56 20.87 26.33
N LYS A 114 -10.38 21.27 25.83
CA LYS A 114 -9.97 20.94 24.46
C LYS A 114 -9.83 19.42 24.33
N VAL A 115 -10.49 18.86 23.32
CA VAL A 115 -10.34 17.46 22.91
C VAL A 115 -9.95 17.45 21.44
N GLU A 116 -8.86 16.78 21.13
CA GLU A 116 -8.35 16.59 19.77
C GLU A 116 -8.49 15.13 19.37
N HIS A 117 -9.18 14.89 18.25
CA HIS A 117 -9.28 13.56 17.65
C HIS A 117 -8.40 13.51 16.40
N VAL A 118 -7.38 12.65 16.44
CA VAL A 118 -6.44 12.44 15.33
C VAL A 118 -6.76 11.12 14.67
N TYR A 119 -6.94 11.12 13.36
CA TYR A 119 -7.18 9.92 12.56
C TYR A 119 -6.09 9.75 11.50
N GLU A 120 -5.48 8.57 11.45
CA GLU A 120 -4.44 8.20 10.49
C GLU A 120 -4.97 7.11 9.58
N LEU A 121 -4.89 7.33 8.27
CA LEU A 121 -5.18 6.32 7.26
C LEU A 121 -3.87 5.85 6.64
N HIS A 122 -3.59 4.55 6.76
CA HIS A 122 -2.33 3.96 6.34
C HIS A 122 -2.55 2.76 5.41
N ASN A 123 -1.82 2.71 4.29
CA ASN A 123 -1.80 1.54 3.42
C ASN A 123 -0.63 0.62 3.80
N LYS A 124 -0.94 -0.52 4.40
CA LYS A 124 0.02 -1.59 4.74
C LYS A 124 0.30 -2.53 3.56
N GLY A 125 -0.55 -2.50 2.53
CA GLY A 125 -0.47 -3.40 1.39
C GLY A 125 0.60 -2.98 0.38
N PRO A 126 0.99 -3.90 -0.52
CA PRO A 126 2.03 -3.65 -1.51
C PRO A 126 1.59 -2.71 -2.64
N SER A 127 0.30 -2.64 -2.97
CA SER A 127 -0.22 -1.84 -4.08
C SER A 127 -0.70 -0.47 -3.63
N THR A 128 -0.40 0.56 -4.42
CA THR A 128 -0.93 1.92 -4.25
C THR A 128 -2.44 1.95 -4.46
N VAL A 129 -3.15 2.75 -3.66
CA VAL A 129 -4.61 2.96 -3.78
C VAL A 129 -4.88 4.38 -4.24
N SER A 130 -5.83 4.54 -5.15
CA SER A 130 -6.35 5.83 -5.59
C SER A 130 -7.84 5.97 -5.23
N GLY A 131 -8.33 7.21 -5.10
CA GLY A 131 -9.76 7.48 -4.89
C GLY A 131 -10.29 7.11 -3.49
N VAL A 132 -9.45 7.18 -2.45
CA VAL A 132 -9.90 6.86 -1.08
C VAL A 132 -10.73 8.00 -0.48
N THR A 133 -11.88 7.65 0.11
CA THR A 133 -12.75 8.60 0.80
C THR A 133 -12.86 8.25 2.28
N LEU A 134 -12.43 9.17 3.15
CA LEU A 134 -12.62 9.05 4.60
C LEU A 134 -13.92 9.75 5.02
N ARG A 135 -14.75 9.07 5.81
CA ARG A 135 -15.98 9.64 6.38
C ARG A 135 -15.91 9.61 7.89
N LEU A 136 -15.95 10.79 8.52
CA LEU A 136 -15.94 10.96 9.96
C LEU A 136 -17.33 11.43 10.42
N ALA A 137 -17.91 10.73 11.40
CA ALA A 137 -19.13 11.14 12.07
C ALA A 137 -18.77 11.64 13.47
N ILE A 138 -18.98 12.93 13.72
CA ILE A 138 -18.60 13.58 14.98
C ILE A 138 -19.87 13.94 15.77
N PRO A 139 -20.04 13.46 17.01
CA PRO A 139 -21.22 13.75 17.81
C PRO A 139 -21.16 15.18 18.37
N GLN A 140 -21.78 16.13 17.66
CA GLN A 140 -21.79 17.54 18.05
C GLN A 140 -22.88 17.89 19.07
N GLN A 141 -24.02 17.19 19.04
CA GLN A 141 -25.19 17.50 19.86
C GLN A 141 -25.84 16.23 20.42
N LEU A 142 -26.42 16.35 21.61
CA LEU A 142 -27.27 15.34 22.23
C LEU A 142 -28.53 16.03 22.77
N SER A 143 -29.67 15.77 22.14
CA SER A 143 -30.90 16.56 22.35
C SER A 143 -30.60 18.05 22.11
N ASP A 144 -30.94 18.94 23.05
CA ASP A 144 -30.70 20.38 22.93
C ASP A 144 -29.33 20.82 23.49
N HIS A 145 -28.44 19.88 23.82
CA HIS A 145 -27.14 20.17 24.43
C HIS A 145 -26.01 19.97 23.42
N VAL A 146 -25.09 20.94 23.36
CA VAL A 146 -23.83 20.81 22.62
C VAL A 146 -22.91 19.87 23.39
N LEU A 147 -22.45 18.81 22.73
CA LEU A 147 -21.46 17.86 23.27
C LEU A 147 -20.05 18.26 22.87
N LEU A 148 -19.80 18.38 21.56
CA LEU A 148 -18.50 18.72 20.99
C LEU A 148 -18.65 19.90 20.05
N TYR A 149 -18.02 21.01 20.40
CA TYR A 149 -17.89 22.18 19.54
C TYR A 149 -16.68 22.00 18.61
N LEU A 150 -16.92 22.02 17.30
CA LEU A 150 -15.86 21.87 16.30
C LEU A 150 -15.11 23.20 16.13
N LEU A 151 -13.86 23.24 16.60
CA LEU A 151 -13.00 24.42 16.51
C LEU A 151 -12.23 24.50 15.20
N GLU A 152 -11.48 23.45 14.89
CA GLU A 152 -10.56 23.42 13.77
C GLU A 152 -10.52 22.02 13.14
N LEU A 153 -10.16 21.97 11.86
CA LEU A 153 -9.92 20.73 11.13
C LEU A 153 -8.57 20.87 10.43
N GLY A 154 -7.60 20.06 10.83
CA GLY A 154 -6.29 19.95 10.20
C GLY A 154 -6.19 18.71 9.33
N THR A 155 -5.38 18.79 8.28
CA THR A 155 -5.13 17.69 7.35
C THR A 155 -3.65 17.63 7.00
N GLU A 156 -3.08 16.43 6.96
CA GLU A 156 -1.70 16.17 6.50
C GLU A 156 -1.69 15.13 5.37
N GLY A 157 -0.60 15.06 4.62
CA GLY A 157 -0.44 14.02 3.58
C GLY A 157 -1.25 14.25 2.30
N GLY A 158 -1.59 15.49 1.96
CA GLY A 158 -2.24 15.84 0.70
C GLY A 158 -3.72 15.46 0.60
N MET A 159 -4.38 15.17 1.73
CA MET A 159 -5.82 14.97 1.77
C MET A 159 -6.57 16.32 1.73
N ASN A 160 -7.70 16.34 1.03
CA ASN A 160 -8.62 17.47 1.02
C ASN A 160 -9.89 17.09 1.79
N CYS A 161 -10.20 17.83 2.85
CA CYS A 161 -11.46 17.71 3.57
C CYS A 161 -12.42 18.83 3.17
N THR A 162 -13.69 18.49 2.95
CA THR A 162 -14.73 19.50 2.80
C THR A 162 -14.99 20.13 4.16
N HIS A 163 -14.90 21.46 4.26
CA HIS A 163 -15.23 22.18 5.50
C HIS A 163 -16.68 21.90 5.88
N HIS A 164 -16.89 21.43 7.11
CA HIS A 164 -18.23 21.24 7.65
C HIS A 164 -18.87 22.60 7.92
N PRO A 165 -20.15 22.84 7.55
CA PRO A 165 -20.79 24.15 7.69
C PRO A 165 -20.91 24.64 9.15
N THR A 166 -20.75 23.74 10.12
CA THR A 166 -20.79 24.04 11.56
C THR A 166 -19.40 24.15 12.20
N LEU A 167 -18.34 24.31 11.40
CA LEU A 167 -16.99 24.55 11.93
C LEU A 167 -16.86 25.99 12.46
N ASN A 168 -16.53 26.11 13.73
CA ASN A 168 -16.35 27.35 14.50
C ASN A 168 -17.34 28.51 14.15
N PRO A 169 -18.68 28.29 14.20
CA PRO A 169 -19.66 29.32 13.84
C PRO A 169 -19.63 30.54 14.76
N ALA A 170 -19.26 30.37 16.04
CA ALA A 170 -19.18 31.45 17.01
C ALA A 170 -17.85 32.23 16.95
N GLN A 171 -16.90 31.84 16.08
CA GLN A 171 -15.59 32.47 15.92
C GLN A 171 -14.87 32.69 17.26
N VAL A 172 -14.92 31.65 18.10
CA VAL A 172 -14.17 31.59 19.37
C VAL A 172 -12.69 31.44 19.08
#